data_AF-A0A1A8GEY4-F1
#
_entry.id   AF-A0A1A8GEY4-F1
#
_cell.length_a   1.000
_cell.length_b   1.000
_cell.length_c   1.000
_cell.angle_alpha   90.00
_cell.angle_beta   90.00
_cell.angle_gamma   90.00
#
_symmetry.space_group_name_H-M   'P 1'
#
loop_
_entity.id
_entity.type
_entity.pdbx_description
1 polymer ?
#
loop_
_entity_poly.entity_id
_entity_poly.type
_entity_poly.pdbx_seq_one_letter_code
_entity_poly.pdbx_strand_id
1 'polypeptide(L)'
;KNIIEKLQDIINTLEERLKPLVNAELSVLVDVLHQPELLFLEGTDVRQRCESGGFISKLIQHTKTLMSSEEKLCIKVLRTLQEMLIRTLDFDEKGISLRKVLLQNYLFPNKKNNQKNDLAELGAAGSEQERDWAVVAAVQCRLDREGGTKLFTDLVMSTKNDKIFQESIQLAICLLEGGNTEIQNSFYKLMMGDNKSEKFFKVLDDRMKEAQMDIKATVSVNVSEMTHKANEKELENAGSAALVLPGSGGHPLLVQGQSVASALPAQPPPEQPEVEMEMGPAVTIMKPILRFLQLLCENHNQNLQNFLRVQNNKTNYNLVCETLQFLDIMCGSTTGGLGLLGLYINESNVHLIIQTLETLTEYCQGPCQENQTCIVTHESNGIDIITALILNDISPLSRYRMEMVLQLKDNASKLLLALMESRHDNENAERILFNLRPRELVEVIKKAYLQDSECEEVEVSSREVGHNIYILAQQLARHNKFLQNLLKPQKKSPEGEEGISSMLNLNNRPLSQMLKSSAPVDVVEQDPLEYYDQLTSQIEIVREDRSMEQIVFPVHPICEFLTEESKFRVFNTTEQDEQGSKVTHFFEQTSFLHGEMEWQKKLRSMP
;
A
#
# COMPACT_ATOMS: atom_id res chain seq x y z
N LYS A 1 43.79 -7.42 -26.12
CA LYS A 1 42.56 -7.61 -25.34
C LYS A 1 42.74 -7.25 -23.85
N ASN A 2 43.88 -7.56 -23.22
CA ASN A 2 44.11 -7.40 -21.77
C ASN A 2 44.21 -5.95 -21.18
N ILE A 3 44.61 -4.91 -21.95
CA ILE A 3 44.81 -3.55 -21.38
C ILE A 3 43.49 -2.78 -21.22
N ILE A 4 42.56 -2.91 -22.18
CA ILE A 4 41.27 -2.21 -22.14
C ILE A 4 40.39 -2.78 -21.03
N GLU A 5 40.36 -4.12 -20.89
CA GLU A 5 39.67 -4.80 -19.80
C GLU A 5 40.21 -4.34 -18.43
N LYS A 6 41.54 -4.29 -18.26
CA LYS A 6 42.15 -3.75 -17.03
C LYS A 6 41.83 -2.28 -16.77
N LEU A 7 41.75 -1.45 -17.81
CA LEU A 7 41.37 -0.05 -17.67
C LEU A 7 39.89 0.08 -17.27
N GLN A 8 39.00 -0.75 -17.85
CA GLN A 8 37.60 -0.82 -17.47
C GLN A 8 37.43 -1.30 -16.02
N ASP A 9 38.18 -2.31 -15.58
CA ASP A 9 38.17 -2.76 -14.19
C ASP A 9 38.59 -1.65 -13.22
N ILE A 10 39.62 -0.87 -13.56
CA ILE A 10 40.05 0.29 -12.76
C ILE A 10 38.96 1.36 -12.74
N ILE A 11 38.36 1.70 -13.89
CA ILE A 11 37.29 2.69 -13.99
C ILE A 11 36.10 2.27 -13.12
N ASN A 12 35.64 1.02 -13.25
CA ASN A 12 34.52 0.48 -12.47
C ASN A 12 34.83 0.50 -10.96
N THR A 13 36.04 0.09 -10.57
CA THR A 13 36.47 0.11 -9.15
C THR A 13 36.52 1.55 -8.60
N LEU A 14 36.98 2.51 -9.40
CA LEU A 14 36.99 3.93 -9.01
C LEU A 14 35.57 4.49 -8.93
N GLU A 15 34.71 4.16 -9.88
CA GLU A 15 33.32 4.60 -9.88
C GLU A 15 32.57 4.07 -8.66
N GLU A 16 32.68 2.78 -8.34
CA GLU A 16 32.08 2.17 -7.14
C GLU A 16 32.60 2.81 -5.85
N ARG A 17 33.90 3.12 -5.78
CA ARG A 17 34.49 3.75 -4.59
C ARG A 17 34.19 5.24 -4.43
N LEU A 18 34.07 5.98 -5.53
CA LEU A 18 33.87 7.42 -5.51
C LEU A 18 32.39 7.80 -5.48
N LYS A 19 31.49 6.98 -6.04
CA LYS A 19 30.07 7.28 -6.12
C LYS A 19 29.43 7.62 -4.75
N PRO A 20 29.69 6.88 -3.65
CA PRO A 20 29.19 7.26 -2.33
C PRO A 20 29.73 8.62 -1.84
N LEU A 21 31.00 8.94 -2.14
CA LEU A 21 31.61 10.21 -1.78
C LEU A 21 31.05 11.38 -2.59
N VAL A 22 30.77 11.17 -3.88
CA VAL A 22 30.12 12.16 -4.73
C VAL A 22 28.70 12.42 -4.24
N ASN A 23 27.94 11.39 -3.88
CA ASN A 23 26.60 11.55 -3.30
C ASN A 23 26.66 12.31 -1.97
N ALA A 24 27.66 12.02 -1.13
CA ALA A 24 27.90 12.74 0.11
C ALA A 24 28.24 14.22 -0.12
N GLU A 25 29.07 14.54 -1.12
CA GLU A 25 29.38 15.92 -1.51
C GLU A 25 28.14 16.66 -2.05
N LEU A 26 27.35 16.00 -2.90
CA LEU A 26 26.09 16.56 -3.42
C LEU A 26 25.07 16.83 -2.31
N SER A 27 24.99 15.97 -1.30
CA SER A 27 24.14 16.19 -0.12
C SER A 27 24.55 17.47 0.65
N VAL A 28 25.84 17.81 0.71
CA VAL A 28 26.28 19.07 1.35
C VAL A 28 25.80 20.29 0.58
N LEU A 29 25.64 20.21 -0.75
CA LEU A 29 25.05 21.30 -1.52
C LEU A 29 23.62 21.59 -1.07
N VAL A 30 22.84 20.54 -0.78
CA VAL A 30 21.47 20.66 -0.26
C VAL A 30 21.47 21.33 1.11
N ASP A 31 22.42 20.98 1.99
CA ASP A 31 22.59 21.62 3.30
C ASP A 31 22.93 23.11 3.17
N VAL A 32 23.82 23.46 2.23
CA VAL A 32 24.20 24.84 1.94
C VAL A 32 23.00 25.65 1.41
N LEU A 33 22.16 25.05 0.57
CA LEU A 33 20.98 25.71 0.00
C LEU A 33 19.83 25.86 1.02
N HIS A 34 19.80 25.07 2.08
CA HIS A 34 18.87 25.27 3.19
C HIS A 34 19.20 26.51 4.03
N GLN A 35 20.49 26.79 4.21
CA GLN A 35 21.00 27.86 5.04
C GLN A 35 22.00 28.75 4.28
N PRO A 36 21.59 29.36 3.14
CA PRO A 36 22.47 30.15 2.30
C PRO A 36 23.03 31.38 3.04
N GLU A 37 22.34 31.86 4.07
CA GLU A 37 22.76 32.96 4.94
C GLU A 37 24.10 32.72 5.66
N LEU A 38 24.47 31.46 5.92
CA LEU A 38 25.70 31.11 6.62
C LEU A 38 26.96 31.34 5.77
N LEU A 39 26.81 31.46 4.44
CA LEU A 39 27.90 31.83 3.54
C LEU A 39 28.29 33.31 3.65
N PHE A 40 27.42 34.14 4.24
CA PHE A 40 27.57 35.59 4.32
C PHE A 40 27.82 36.05 5.76
N LEU A 41 28.62 37.10 5.90
CA LEU A 41 28.93 37.69 7.21
C LEU A 41 27.68 38.30 7.87
N GLU A 42 27.63 38.21 9.20
CA GLU A 42 26.56 38.79 10.03
C GLU A 42 26.45 40.30 9.81
N GLY A 43 25.21 40.80 9.71
CA GLY A 43 24.92 42.22 9.50
C GLY A 43 24.97 42.72 8.05
N THR A 44 25.21 41.85 7.07
CA THR A 44 25.15 42.23 5.65
C THR A 44 23.73 42.19 5.08
N ASP A 45 23.40 43.12 4.17
CA ASP A 45 22.10 43.13 3.46
C ASP A 45 21.83 41.83 2.70
N VAL A 46 22.89 41.20 2.17
CA VAL A 46 22.80 39.92 1.43
C VAL A 46 22.34 38.81 2.37
N ARG A 47 22.89 38.75 3.59
CA ARG A 47 22.47 37.79 4.60
C ARG A 47 21.00 37.97 4.99
N GLN A 48 20.57 39.19 5.24
CA GLN A 48 19.16 39.47 5.57
C GLN A 48 18.20 39.01 4.46
N ARG A 49 18.58 39.20 3.19
CA ARG A 49 17.79 38.71 2.04
C ARG A 49 17.76 37.18 1.92
N CYS A 50 18.83 36.50 2.32
CA CYS A 50 18.87 35.04 2.39
C CYS A 50 18.01 34.51 3.55
N GLU A 51 18.14 35.10 4.74
CA GLU A 51 17.35 34.75 5.93
C GLU A 51 15.84 34.94 5.68
N SER A 52 15.46 35.98 4.94
CA SER A 52 14.08 36.24 4.55
C SER A 52 13.55 35.36 3.40
N GLY A 53 14.31 34.33 2.97
CA GLY A 53 13.90 33.40 1.90
C GLY A 53 14.06 33.91 0.47
N GLY A 54 14.57 35.13 0.27
CA GLY A 54 14.63 35.78 -1.05
C GLY A 54 15.50 35.04 -2.07
N PHE A 55 16.52 34.30 -1.63
CA PHE A 55 17.32 33.43 -2.50
C PHE A 55 16.47 32.29 -3.08
N ILE A 56 15.73 31.56 -2.23
CA ILE A 56 14.88 30.43 -2.64
C ILE A 56 13.73 30.92 -3.51
N SER A 57 13.10 32.04 -3.16
CA SER A 57 12.09 32.70 -4.01
C SER A 57 12.60 32.95 -5.42
N LYS A 58 13.83 33.50 -5.52
CA LYS A 58 14.43 33.82 -6.82
C LYS A 58 14.82 32.56 -7.59
N LEU A 59 15.32 31.53 -6.91
CA LEU A 59 15.63 30.22 -7.48
C LEU A 59 14.36 29.59 -8.08
N ILE A 60 13.25 29.58 -7.34
CA ILE A 60 11.94 29.11 -7.80
C ILE A 60 11.48 29.88 -9.03
N GLN A 61 11.52 31.22 -8.97
CA GLN A 61 11.12 32.07 -10.09
C GLN A 61 11.96 31.79 -11.34
N HIS A 62 13.27 31.59 -11.18
CA HIS A 62 14.16 31.30 -12.30
C HIS A 62 13.95 29.89 -12.86
N THR A 63 13.66 28.90 -12.01
CA THR A 63 13.34 27.51 -12.43
C THR A 63 12.20 27.49 -13.44
N LYS A 64 11.17 28.32 -13.24
CA LYS A 64 10.09 28.49 -14.21
C LYS A 64 10.58 28.96 -15.59
N THR A 65 11.52 29.90 -15.65
CA THR A 65 12.10 30.37 -16.93
C THR A 65 13.01 29.31 -17.57
N LEU A 66 13.70 28.50 -16.76
CA LEU A 66 14.58 27.44 -17.23
C LEU A 66 13.85 26.30 -17.94
N MET A 67 12.57 26.08 -17.62
CA MET A 67 11.73 25.07 -18.27
C MET A 67 11.78 25.13 -19.80
N SER A 68 11.83 26.32 -20.40
CA SER A 68 11.89 26.49 -21.85
C SER A 68 13.30 26.72 -22.41
N SER A 69 14.26 27.19 -21.59
CA SER A 69 15.59 27.56 -22.07
C SER A 69 16.64 26.46 -21.83
N GLU A 70 16.64 25.83 -20.65
CA GLU A 70 17.64 24.85 -20.23
C GLU A 70 17.00 23.71 -19.42
N GLU A 71 16.38 22.76 -20.11
CA GLU A 71 15.65 21.65 -19.50
C GLU A 71 16.49 20.81 -18.52
N LYS A 72 17.76 20.55 -18.86
CA LYS A 72 18.68 19.78 -17.99
C LYS A 72 18.97 20.49 -16.67
N LEU A 73 19.07 21.82 -16.69
CA LEU A 73 19.29 22.60 -15.47
C LEU A 73 18.01 22.65 -14.63
N CYS A 74 16.84 22.82 -15.28
CA CYS A 74 15.54 22.75 -14.62
C CYS A 74 15.37 21.44 -13.83
N ILE A 75 15.65 20.29 -14.47
CA ILE A 75 15.59 18.96 -13.82
C ILE A 75 16.52 18.90 -12.60
N LYS A 76 17.76 19.37 -12.72
CA LYS A 76 18.71 19.37 -11.59
C LYS A 76 18.22 20.22 -10.42
N VAL A 77 17.66 21.41 -10.71
CA VAL A 77 17.13 22.28 -9.66
C VAL A 77 15.91 21.64 -8.99
N LEU A 78 15.01 21.00 -9.75
CA LEU A 78 13.85 20.28 -9.17
C LEU A 78 14.29 19.15 -8.22
N ARG A 79 15.27 18.32 -8.63
CA ARG A 79 15.84 17.29 -7.76
C ARG A 79 16.45 17.86 -6.49
N THR A 80 17.17 18.97 -6.61
CA THR A 80 17.77 19.65 -5.46
C THR A 80 16.68 20.13 -4.49
N LEU A 81 15.57 20.69 -5.01
CA LEU A 81 14.43 21.11 -4.17
C LEU A 81 13.71 19.92 -3.51
N GLN A 82 13.63 18.76 -4.18
CA GLN A 82 13.09 17.53 -3.58
C GLN A 82 13.98 17.04 -2.43
N GLU A 83 15.29 16.96 -2.64
CA GLU A 83 16.27 16.58 -1.61
C GLU A 83 16.30 17.58 -0.44
N MET A 84 15.92 18.85 -0.68
CA MET A 84 15.75 19.82 0.40
C MET A 84 14.59 19.44 1.33
N LEU A 85 13.50 18.89 0.80
CA LEU A 85 12.33 18.53 1.60
C LEU A 85 12.53 17.19 2.32
N ILE A 86 13.03 16.19 1.60
CA ILE A 86 13.23 14.83 2.12
C ILE A 86 14.71 14.47 1.94
N ARG A 87 15.43 14.44 3.07
CA ARG A 87 16.85 14.09 3.09
C ARG A 87 17.02 12.59 3.10
N THR A 88 17.86 12.08 2.19
CA THR A 88 18.35 10.70 2.20
C THR A 88 19.80 10.72 2.70
N LEU A 89 20.01 10.15 3.88
CA LEU A 89 21.30 10.20 4.59
C LEU A 89 21.91 8.80 4.75
N ASP A 90 21.83 8.00 3.70
CA ASP A 90 22.43 6.66 3.65
C ASP A 90 23.86 6.74 3.11
N PHE A 91 24.79 7.09 4.01
CA PHE A 91 26.21 7.23 3.68
C PHE A 91 27.06 6.31 4.56
N ASP A 92 28.11 5.75 3.96
CA ASP A 92 29.12 5.02 4.70
C ASP A 92 29.93 5.96 5.61
N GLU A 93 30.74 5.39 6.52
CA GLU A 93 31.55 6.17 7.46
C GLU A 93 32.44 7.21 6.76
N LYS A 94 32.92 6.90 5.54
CA LYS A 94 33.75 7.82 4.75
C LYS A 94 32.92 8.99 4.21
N GLY A 95 31.72 8.73 3.69
CA GLY A 95 30.78 9.75 3.26
C GLY A 95 30.38 10.68 4.41
N ILE A 96 30.05 10.13 5.58
CA ILE A 96 29.73 10.92 6.78
C ILE A 96 30.92 11.79 7.20
N SER A 97 32.13 11.22 7.21
CA SER A 97 33.37 11.96 7.52
C SER A 97 33.62 13.10 6.54
N LEU A 98 33.41 12.87 5.23
CA LEU A 98 33.52 13.89 4.21
C LEU A 98 32.49 15.01 4.41
N ARG A 99 31.21 14.67 4.63
CA ARG A 99 30.15 15.66 4.91
C ARG A 99 30.51 16.53 6.09
N LYS A 100 30.98 15.93 7.20
CA LYS A 100 31.40 16.66 8.39
C LYS A 100 32.49 17.69 8.09
N VAL A 101 33.51 17.32 7.31
CA VAL A 101 34.60 18.22 6.92
C VAL A 101 34.08 19.36 6.03
N LEU A 102 33.25 19.05 5.04
CA LEU A 102 32.72 20.05 4.11
C LEU A 102 31.75 21.02 4.81
N LEU A 103 30.82 20.52 5.63
CA LEU A 103 29.91 21.36 6.41
C LEU A 103 30.66 22.30 7.36
N GLN A 104 31.72 21.81 8.00
CA GLN A 104 32.59 22.64 8.83
C GLN A 104 33.28 23.75 8.02
N ASN A 105 33.74 23.43 6.81
CA ASN A 105 34.44 24.40 5.96
C ASN A 105 33.51 25.48 5.38
N TYR A 106 32.31 25.08 4.95
CA TYR A 106 31.38 26.00 4.26
C TYR A 106 30.46 26.77 5.21
N LEU A 107 29.89 26.11 6.23
CA LEU A 107 28.84 26.70 7.07
C LEU A 107 29.36 27.15 8.44
N PHE A 108 30.42 26.51 8.96
CA PHE A 108 30.91 26.77 10.32
C PHE A 108 32.42 27.04 10.43
N PRO A 109 33.03 27.88 9.56
CA PRO A 109 34.49 28.08 9.57
C PRO A 109 35.03 28.65 10.89
N ASN A 110 34.21 29.36 11.68
CA ASN A 110 34.64 30.13 12.86
C ASN A 110 33.96 29.76 14.20
N LYS A 111 32.97 28.86 14.26
CA LYS A 111 32.25 28.53 15.52
C LYS A 111 32.87 27.33 16.22
N LYS A 112 33.63 27.49 17.31
CA LYS A 112 34.29 26.36 18.03
C LYS A 112 33.48 25.71 19.17
N ASN A 113 32.42 26.34 19.69
CA ASN A 113 31.83 25.95 20.99
C ASN A 113 30.40 25.34 20.98
N ASN A 114 29.75 25.11 19.84
CA ASN A 114 28.43 24.42 19.77
C ASN A 114 28.29 23.40 18.62
N GLN A 115 29.41 23.03 17.98
CA GLN A 115 29.43 22.29 16.70
C GLN A 115 28.75 20.91 16.75
N LYS A 116 28.74 20.24 17.90
CA LYS A 116 28.27 18.84 17.98
C LYS A 116 26.75 18.71 17.75
N ASN A 117 25.95 19.68 18.20
CA ASN A 117 24.50 19.63 18.03
C ASN A 117 24.11 20.05 16.61
N ASP A 118 24.68 21.13 16.08
CA ASP A 118 24.40 21.63 14.72
C ASP A 118 24.82 20.62 13.63
N LEU A 119 25.96 19.92 13.82
CA LEU A 119 26.39 18.85 12.90
C LEU A 119 25.54 17.58 13.05
N ALA A 120 24.99 17.31 14.24
CA ALA A 120 24.10 16.17 14.45
C ALA A 120 22.76 16.38 13.74
N GLU A 121 22.20 17.59 13.81
CA GLU A 121 20.93 17.97 13.14
C GLU A 121 21.03 17.95 11.60
N LEU A 122 22.24 18.15 11.06
CA LEU A 122 22.54 17.99 9.63
C LEU A 122 22.88 16.54 9.25
N GLY A 123 22.69 15.59 10.16
CA GLY A 123 22.90 14.16 9.91
C GLY A 123 24.36 13.75 9.78
N ALA A 124 25.30 14.52 10.33
CA ALA A 124 26.73 14.19 10.36
C ALA A 124 27.15 13.47 11.65
N ALA A 125 26.18 12.97 12.45
CA ALA A 125 26.41 12.21 13.68
C ALA A 125 26.42 10.68 13.50
N GLY A 126 25.97 10.15 12.35
CA GLY A 126 26.05 8.72 12.02
C GLY A 126 25.11 7.79 12.81
N SER A 127 24.12 8.34 13.52
CA SER A 127 23.01 7.57 14.09
C SER A 127 21.80 7.61 13.15
N GLU A 128 21.10 6.49 12.99
CA GLU A 128 19.75 6.45 12.41
C GLU A 128 18.85 7.38 13.23
N GLN A 129 18.64 8.59 12.74
CA GLN A 129 17.79 9.56 13.40
C GLN A 129 16.40 9.38 12.81
N GLU A 130 15.47 8.96 13.66
CA GLU A 130 14.04 8.93 13.34
C GLU A 130 13.63 10.30 12.80
N ARG A 131 12.97 10.33 11.64
CA ARG A 131 12.69 11.59 10.93
C ARG A 131 11.77 12.46 11.79
N ASP A 132 12.25 13.64 12.17
CA ASP A 132 11.41 14.62 12.84
C ASP A 132 10.46 15.30 11.83
N TRP A 133 9.21 14.82 11.81
CA TRP A 133 8.16 15.34 10.95
C TRP A 133 7.85 16.83 11.19
N ALA A 134 8.12 17.36 12.39
CA ALA A 134 7.92 18.79 12.66
C ALA A 134 8.93 19.64 11.88
N VAL A 135 10.17 19.18 11.77
CA VAL A 135 11.22 19.85 10.97
C VAL A 135 10.88 19.78 9.48
N VAL A 136 10.46 18.60 9.00
CA VAL A 136 10.05 18.42 7.59
C VAL A 136 8.88 19.35 7.25
N ALA A 137 7.84 19.40 8.10
CA ALA A 137 6.70 20.28 7.91
C ALA A 137 7.10 21.75 7.88
N ALA A 138 8.02 22.19 8.73
CA ALA A 138 8.52 23.57 8.72
C ALA A 138 9.25 23.92 7.41
N VAL A 139 10.04 22.99 6.86
CA VAL A 139 10.74 23.17 5.58
C VAL A 139 9.75 23.20 4.41
N GLN A 140 8.75 22.30 4.40
CA GLN A 140 7.67 22.31 3.42
C GLN A 140 6.94 23.66 3.40
N CYS A 141 6.54 24.16 4.58
CA CYS A 141 5.85 25.46 4.70
C CYS A 141 6.75 26.63 4.28
N ARG A 142 8.06 26.59 4.58
CA ARG A 142 9.01 27.60 4.09
C ARG A 142 9.07 27.60 2.57
N LEU A 143 9.21 26.44 1.94
CA LEU A 143 9.30 26.34 0.49
C LEU A 143 8.00 26.78 -0.21
N ASP A 144 6.85 26.46 0.38
CA ASP A 144 5.54 26.91 -0.12
C ASP A 144 5.39 28.44 -0.06
N ARG A 145 5.80 29.08 1.05
CA ARG A 145 5.81 30.55 1.19
C ARG A 145 6.65 31.21 0.09
N GLU A 146 7.74 30.58 -0.33
CA GLU A 146 8.59 31.06 -1.42
C GLU A 146 8.04 30.74 -2.83
N GLY A 147 6.94 29.99 -2.92
CA GLY A 147 6.22 29.70 -4.15
C GLY A 147 6.40 28.28 -4.71
N GLY A 148 6.78 27.30 -3.88
CA GLY A 148 6.97 25.91 -4.29
C GLY A 148 5.73 25.27 -4.95
N THR A 149 4.55 25.43 -4.33
CA THR A 149 3.28 24.92 -4.89
C THR A 149 2.92 25.60 -6.22
N LYS A 150 3.16 26.92 -6.32
CA LYS A 150 2.94 27.69 -7.55
C LYS A 150 3.88 27.27 -8.68
N LEU A 151 5.14 26.95 -8.37
CA LEU A 151 6.10 26.41 -9.34
C LEU A 151 5.57 25.11 -9.94
N PHE A 152 5.14 24.17 -9.10
CA PHE A 152 4.55 22.92 -9.54
C PHE A 152 3.35 23.15 -10.48
N THR A 153 2.36 23.96 -10.05
CA THR A 153 1.15 24.20 -10.85
C THR A 153 1.50 24.81 -12.21
N ASP A 154 2.43 25.76 -12.25
CA ASP A 154 2.86 26.39 -13.51
C ASP A 154 3.64 25.41 -14.41
N LEU A 155 4.48 24.52 -13.85
CA LEU A 155 5.25 23.52 -14.59
C LEU A 155 4.32 22.47 -15.21
N VAL A 156 3.42 21.87 -14.42
CA VAL A 156 2.46 20.85 -14.89
C VAL A 156 1.60 21.36 -16.04
N MET A 157 1.16 22.61 -15.97
CA MET A 157 0.31 23.21 -16.99
C MET A 157 1.04 23.62 -18.28
N SER A 158 2.37 23.72 -18.25
CA SER A 158 3.13 24.38 -19.33
C SER A 158 4.20 23.49 -19.97
N THR A 159 4.70 22.48 -19.25
CA THR A 159 5.76 21.60 -19.76
C THR A 159 5.23 20.63 -20.80
N LYS A 160 6.05 20.34 -21.81
CA LYS A 160 5.85 19.22 -22.75
C LYS A 160 6.88 18.10 -22.56
N ASN A 161 7.87 18.32 -21.69
CA ASN A 161 8.93 17.37 -21.43
C ASN A 161 8.51 16.46 -20.27
N ASP A 162 8.39 15.16 -20.55
CA ASP A 162 7.94 14.15 -19.59
C ASP A 162 8.85 14.05 -18.36
N LYS A 163 10.17 14.27 -18.51
CA LYS A 163 11.10 14.25 -17.38
C LYS A 163 10.88 15.44 -16.46
N ILE A 164 10.66 16.65 -16.99
CA ILE A 164 10.32 17.81 -16.17
C ILE A 164 8.98 17.59 -15.46
N PHE A 165 8.00 17.01 -16.15
CA PHE A 165 6.72 16.66 -15.55
C PHE A 165 6.89 15.68 -14.38
N GLN A 166 7.63 14.59 -14.57
CA GLN A 166 7.89 13.59 -13.53
C GLN A 166 8.57 14.22 -12.30
N GLU A 167 9.62 15.02 -12.51
CA GLU A 167 10.35 15.68 -11.42
C GLU A 167 9.50 16.76 -10.73
N SER A 168 8.56 17.38 -11.46
CA SER A 168 7.61 18.32 -10.86
C SER A 168 6.58 17.61 -9.97
N ILE A 169 6.05 16.47 -10.40
CA ILE A 169 5.14 15.65 -9.58
C ILE A 169 5.87 15.14 -8.34
N GLN A 170 7.12 14.68 -8.48
CA GLN A 170 7.92 14.24 -7.34
C GLN A 170 8.14 15.37 -6.32
N LEU A 171 8.38 16.60 -6.77
CA LEU A 171 8.46 17.77 -5.89
C LEU A 171 7.15 18.00 -5.13
N ALA A 172 6.00 17.83 -5.79
CA ALA A 172 4.69 17.97 -5.14
C ALA A 172 4.42 16.86 -4.11
N ILE A 173 4.84 15.62 -4.39
CA ILE A 173 4.80 14.51 -3.42
C ILE A 173 5.62 14.89 -2.18
N CYS A 174 6.88 15.31 -2.36
CA CYS A 174 7.74 15.71 -1.25
C CYS A 174 7.18 16.88 -0.43
N LEU A 175 6.44 17.80 -1.07
CA LEU A 175 5.78 18.92 -0.40
C LEU A 175 4.58 18.47 0.46
N LEU A 176 3.90 17.40 0.08
CA LEU A 176 2.71 16.90 0.77
C LEU A 176 2.97 15.71 1.70
N GLU A 177 4.15 15.08 1.61
CA GLU A 177 4.51 13.90 2.40
C GLU A 177 4.26 14.14 3.91
N GLY A 178 3.56 13.21 4.55
CA GLY A 178 3.13 13.33 5.94
C GLY A 178 1.83 14.14 6.15
N GLY A 179 1.08 14.43 5.08
CA GLY A 179 -0.26 15.02 5.15
C GLY A 179 -0.30 16.47 5.62
N ASN A 180 0.64 17.30 5.17
CA ASN A 180 0.73 18.70 5.61
C ASN A 180 -0.47 19.55 5.12
N THR A 181 -1.36 19.87 6.06
CA THR A 181 -2.62 20.59 5.78
C THR A 181 -2.43 22.03 5.29
N GLU A 182 -1.34 22.71 5.65
CA GLU A 182 -1.03 24.05 5.13
C GLU A 182 -0.77 23.99 3.61
N ILE A 183 0.01 22.99 3.19
CA ILE A 183 0.39 22.77 1.80
C ILE A 183 -0.82 22.32 0.97
N GLN A 184 -1.63 21.40 1.49
CA GLN A 184 -2.90 21.00 0.88
C GLN A 184 -3.80 22.21 0.64
N ASN A 185 -3.91 23.12 1.62
CA ASN A 185 -4.70 24.35 1.48
C ASN A 185 -4.11 25.31 0.44
N SER A 186 -2.78 25.44 0.34
CA SER A 186 -2.13 26.23 -0.71
C SER A 186 -2.42 25.66 -2.10
N PHE A 187 -2.34 24.35 -2.27
CA PHE A 187 -2.74 23.66 -3.49
C PHE A 187 -4.21 23.92 -3.85
N TYR A 188 -5.13 23.76 -2.89
CA TYR A 188 -6.55 24.03 -3.08
C TYR A 188 -6.80 25.47 -3.54
N LYS A 189 -6.19 26.47 -2.89
CA LYS A 189 -6.33 27.89 -3.27
C LYS A 189 -5.78 28.20 -4.66
N LEU A 190 -4.65 27.60 -5.03
CA LEU A 190 -4.04 27.80 -6.36
C LEU A 190 -4.88 27.15 -7.45
N MET A 191 -5.39 25.94 -7.20
CA MET A 191 -6.23 25.22 -8.16
C MET A 191 -7.65 25.80 -8.26
N MET A 192 -8.17 26.49 -7.24
CA MET A 192 -9.43 27.23 -7.31
C MET A 192 -9.35 28.54 -8.12
N GLY A 193 -8.15 29.00 -8.49
CA GLY A 193 -7.98 30.24 -9.24
C GLY A 193 -8.52 30.16 -10.68
N ASP A 194 -9.26 31.19 -11.10
CA ASP A 194 -9.95 31.25 -12.39
C ASP A 194 -9.05 30.88 -13.60
N ASN A 195 -9.60 30.03 -14.50
CA ASN A 195 -9.00 29.49 -15.74
C ASN A 195 -7.78 28.57 -15.61
N LYS A 196 -7.10 28.51 -14.46
CA LYS A 196 -5.95 27.60 -14.27
C LYS A 196 -6.37 26.19 -13.86
N SER A 197 -7.44 26.11 -13.09
CA SER A 197 -8.10 24.88 -12.64
C SER A 197 -8.32 23.90 -13.80
N GLU A 198 -9.08 24.31 -14.82
CA GLU A 198 -9.52 23.44 -15.92
C GLU A 198 -8.33 22.84 -16.69
N LYS A 199 -7.30 23.65 -16.97
CA LYS A 199 -6.08 23.18 -17.65
C LYS A 199 -5.29 22.19 -16.81
N PHE A 200 -5.17 22.44 -15.51
CA PHE A 200 -4.46 21.55 -14.60
C PHE A 200 -5.10 20.16 -14.58
N PHE A 201 -6.42 20.10 -14.34
CA PHE A 201 -7.15 18.83 -14.31
C PHE A 201 -7.19 18.15 -15.67
N LYS A 202 -7.29 18.91 -16.76
CA LYS A 202 -7.20 18.37 -18.11
C LYS A 202 -5.89 17.62 -18.36
N VAL A 203 -4.75 18.17 -17.91
CA VAL A 203 -3.45 17.51 -18.10
C VAL A 203 -3.39 16.17 -17.37
N LEU A 204 -3.91 16.10 -16.13
CA LEU A 204 -3.94 14.85 -15.37
C LEU A 204 -4.91 13.83 -15.98
N ASP A 205 -6.09 14.27 -16.41
CA ASP A 205 -7.08 13.43 -17.10
C ASP A 205 -6.53 12.86 -18.42
N ASP A 206 -5.93 13.71 -19.27
CA ASP A 206 -5.36 13.31 -20.55
C ASP A 206 -4.24 12.26 -20.35
N ARG A 207 -3.39 12.42 -19.32
CA ARG A 207 -2.33 11.45 -18.97
C ARG A 207 -2.88 10.12 -18.48
N MET A 208 -3.91 10.16 -17.63
CA MET A 208 -4.56 8.95 -17.14
C MET A 208 -5.21 8.18 -18.29
N LYS A 209 -5.90 8.87 -19.20
CA LYS A 209 -6.48 8.28 -20.42
C LYS A 209 -5.42 7.71 -21.36
N GLU A 210 -4.30 8.40 -21.54
CA GLU A 210 -3.17 7.89 -22.31
C GLU A 210 -2.66 6.56 -21.75
N ALA A 211 -2.46 6.47 -20.43
CA ALA A 211 -2.05 5.24 -19.76
C ALA A 211 -3.10 4.12 -19.91
N GLN A 212 -4.38 4.44 -19.71
CA GLN A 212 -5.49 3.49 -19.89
C GLN A 212 -5.52 2.92 -21.33
N MET A 213 -5.31 3.75 -22.35
CA MET A 213 -5.27 3.31 -23.75
C MET A 213 -4.05 2.44 -24.03
N ASP A 214 -2.88 2.81 -23.50
CA ASP A 214 -1.64 2.03 -23.64
C ASP A 214 -1.80 0.62 -23.06
N ILE A 215 -2.36 0.51 -21.86
CA ILE A 215 -2.65 -0.79 -21.22
C ILE A 215 -3.60 -1.61 -22.10
N LYS A 216 -4.71 -1.04 -22.58
CA LYS A 216 -5.66 -1.74 -23.45
C LYS A 216 -5.00 -2.27 -24.72
N ALA A 217 -4.11 -1.48 -25.33
CA ALA A 217 -3.39 -1.86 -26.54
C ALA A 217 -2.43 -3.03 -26.28
N THR A 218 -1.66 -2.98 -25.19
CA THR A 218 -0.66 -4.03 -24.88
C THR A 218 -1.32 -5.31 -24.37
N VAL A 219 -2.33 -5.20 -23.51
CA VAL A 219 -3.00 -6.34 -22.89
C VAL A 219 -3.79 -7.18 -23.90
N SER A 220 -4.47 -6.54 -24.86
CA SER A 220 -5.23 -7.26 -25.90
C SER A 220 -4.37 -8.13 -26.81
N VAL A 221 -3.13 -7.70 -27.08
CA VAL A 221 -2.15 -8.47 -27.87
C VAL A 221 -1.61 -9.64 -27.04
N ASN A 222 -1.28 -9.41 -25.77
CA ASN A 222 -0.62 -10.41 -24.94
C ASN A 222 -1.57 -11.53 -24.46
N VAL A 223 -2.83 -11.24 -24.14
CA VAL A 223 -3.81 -12.27 -23.72
C VAL A 223 -4.05 -13.28 -24.85
N SER A 224 -4.04 -12.82 -26.09
CA SER A 224 -4.15 -13.68 -27.27
C SER A 224 -2.97 -14.65 -27.35
N GLU A 225 -1.74 -14.16 -27.16
CA GLU A 225 -0.52 -14.99 -27.17
C GLU A 225 -0.43 -15.94 -25.97
N MET A 226 -0.82 -15.50 -24.77
CA MET A 226 -0.81 -16.32 -23.55
C MET A 226 -1.84 -17.46 -23.64
N THR A 227 -3.03 -17.18 -24.20
CA THR A 227 -4.06 -18.19 -24.44
C THR A 227 -3.61 -19.19 -25.50
N HIS A 228 -2.89 -18.74 -26.53
CA HIS A 228 -2.28 -19.63 -27.53
C HIS A 228 -1.23 -20.56 -26.91
N LYS A 229 -0.33 -20.04 -26.08
CA LYS A 229 0.69 -20.85 -25.37
C LYS A 229 0.07 -21.83 -24.36
N ALA A 230 -1.02 -21.44 -23.69
CA ALA A 230 -1.76 -22.33 -22.79
C ALA A 230 -2.41 -23.50 -23.56
N ASN A 231 -3.05 -23.21 -24.69
CA ASN A 231 -3.65 -24.24 -25.55
C ASN A 231 -2.59 -25.17 -26.19
N GLU A 232 -1.40 -24.66 -26.53
CA GLU A 232 -0.30 -25.48 -27.03
C GLU A 232 0.24 -26.46 -25.96
N LYS A 233 0.40 -26.01 -24.71
CA LYS A 233 0.79 -26.89 -23.59
C LYS A 233 -0.27 -27.95 -23.26
N GLU A 234 -1.55 -27.67 -23.44
CA GLU A 234 -2.62 -28.68 -23.29
C GLU A 234 -2.59 -29.72 -24.41
N LEU A 235 -2.29 -29.33 -25.66
CA LEU A 235 -2.13 -30.29 -26.77
C LEU A 235 -0.90 -31.19 -26.60
N GLU A 236 0.21 -30.68 -26.05
CA GLU A 236 1.41 -31.48 -25.77
C GLU A 236 1.19 -32.48 -24.62
N ASN A 237 0.40 -32.13 -23.59
CA ASN A 237 0.07 -33.03 -22.49
C ASN A 237 -0.99 -34.10 -22.86
N ALA A 238 -1.86 -33.83 -23.84
CA ALA A 238 -2.85 -34.80 -24.32
C ALA A 238 -2.24 -35.93 -25.19
N GLY A 239 -1.02 -35.74 -25.71
CA GLY A 239 -0.32 -36.72 -26.56
C GLY A 239 0.22 -37.97 -25.85
N SER A 240 0.17 -38.03 -24.50
CA SER A 240 0.78 -39.13 -23.72
C SER A 240 -0.22 -40.09 -23.04
N ALA A 241 -1.50 -40.06 -23.39
CA ALA A 241 -2.52 -40.97 -22.84
C ALA A 241 -3.16 -41.86 -23.92
N ALA A 242 -2.45 -42.91 -24.36
CA ALA A 242 -3.04 -43.97 -25.18
C ALA A 242 -3.70 -45.06 -24.29
N LEU A 243 -5.01 -45.20 -24.47
CA LEU A 243 -5.97 -46.02 -23.76
C LEU A 243 -5.73 -47.54 -23.90
N VAL A 244 -5.74 -48.27 -22.78
CA VAL A 244 -5.82 -49.74 -22.74
C VAL A 244 -7.30 -50.15 -22.64
N LEU A 245 -7.82 -50.83 -23.66
CA LEU A 245 -9.11 -51.53 -23.64
C LEU A 245 -8.87 -53.05 -23.52
N PRO A 246 -9.64 -53.80 -22.70
CA PRO A 246 -9.46 -55.25 -22.58
C PRO A 246 -10.45 -56.05 -23.46
N GLY A 247 -9.97 -57.12 -24.09
CA GLY A 247 -10.78 -58.32 -24.34
C GLY A 247 -10.73 -58.98 -25.73
N SER A 248 -10.24 -60.23 -25.74
CA SER A 248 -10.57 -61.36 -26.66
C SER A 248 -9.78 -61.57 -27.97
N GLY A 249 -8.76 -62.44 -27.88
CA GLY A 249 -8.63 -63.68 -28.65
C GLY A 249 -8.31 -63.65 -30.15
N GLY A 250 -7.06 -63.99 -30.51
CA GLY A 250 -6.69 -64.49 -31.85
C GLY A 250 -5.26 -64.14 -32.31
N HIS A 251 -4.34 -65.12 -32.31
CA HIS A 251 -3.02 -65.11 -32.98
C HIS A 251 -3.13 -65.06 -34.54
N PRO A 252 -2.04 -65.00 -35.34
CA PRO A 252 -0.73 -64.30 -35.23
C PRO A 252 -0.30 -63.62 -36.59
N LEU A 253 0.77 -62.79 -36.61
CA LEU A 253 1.95 -62.90 -37.52
C LEU A 253 2.80 -61.62 -37.64
N LEU A 254 4.10 -61.88 -37.78
CA LEU A 254 5.28 -61.00 -37.91
C LEU A 254 5.31 -60.15 -39.19
N VAL A 255 5.87 -58.92 -39.11
CA VAL A 255 6.87 -58.39 -40.07
C VAL A 255 7.83 -57.42 -39.35
N GLN A 256 9.13 -57.60 -39.64
CA GLN A 256 10.32 -56.89 -39.15
C GLN A 256 10.51 -55.48 -39.72
N GLY A 257 11.27 -54.63 -39.01
CA GLY A 257 11.96 -53.47 -39.61
C GLY A 257 12.72 -52.62 -38.60
N GLN A 258 14.04 -52.60 -38.70
CA GLN A 258 15.03 -52.03 -37.76
C GLN A 258 15.07 -50.49 -37.73
N SER A 259 15.40 -49.90 -36.56
CA SER A 259 16.47 -48.91 -36.45
C SER A 259 16.96 -48.74 -35.01
N VAL A 260 18.28 -48.77 -34.88
CA VAL A 260 19.09 -48.68 -33.65
C VAL A 260 19.58 -47.25 -33.52
N ALA A 261 19.31 -46.57 -32.39
CA ALA A 261 20.08 -45.42 -31.94
C ALA A 261 19.91 -45.19 -30.42
N SER A 262 20.92 -45.66 -29.67
CA SER A 262 21.57 -45.05 -28.51
C SER A 262 20.77 -44.14 -27.56
N ALA A 263 20.60 -44.63 -26.33
CA ALA A 263 20.20 -43.89 -25.15
C ALA A 263 21.31 -42.94 -24.65
N LEU A 264 20.94 -41.68 -24.41
CA LEU A 264 21.66 -40.71 -23.57
C LEU A 264 20.64 -40.12 -22.57
N PRO A 265 21.03 -39.79 -21.33
CA PRO A 265 20.10 -39.31 -20.31
C PRO A 265 19.64 -37.89 -20.64
N ALA A 266 18.32 -37.69 -20.69
CA ALA A 266 17.68 -36.39 -20.91
C ALA A 266 18.07 -35.41 -19.79
N GLN A 267 18.69 -34.30 -20.17
CA GLN A 267 18.82 -33.13 -19.31
C GLN A 267 17.43 -32.48 -19.12
N PRO A 268 17.15 -31.85 -17.96
CA PRO A 268 15.93 -31.07 -17.78
C PRO A 268 15.89 -29.95 -18.84
N PRO A 269 14.72 -29.63 -19.42
CA PRO A 269 14.61 -28.58 -20.41
C PRO A 269 15.03 -27.23 -19.80
N PRO A 270 15.68 -26.35 -20.57
CA PRO A 270 16.03 -25.02 -20.09
C PRO A 270 14.75 -24.24 -19.81
N GLU A 271 14.64 -23.69 -18.60
CA GLU A 271 13.64 -22.67 -18.26
C GLU A 271 13.76 -21.55 -19.29
N GLN A 272 12.73 -21.37 -20.11
CA GLN A 272 12.64 -20.21 -20.97
C GLN A 272 12.43 -18.99 -20.08
N PRO A 273 13.17 -17.89 -20.27
CA PRO A 273 12.96 -16.67 -19.49
C PRO A 273 11.54 -16.19 -19.79
N GLU A 274 10.72 -16.08 -18.74
CA GLU A 274 9.45 -15.36 -18.82
C GLU A 274 9.77 -13.96 -19.35
N VAL A 275 9.05 -13.53 -20.40
CA VAL A 275 9.23 -12.20 -20.96
C VAL A 275 8.78 -11.21 -19.88
N GLU A 276 9.73 -10.63 -19.14
CA GLU A 276 9.46 -9.57 -18.18
C GLU A 276 8.71 -8.46 -18.91
N MET A 277 7.44 -8.30 -18.58
CA MET A 277 6.57 -7.31 -19.19
C MET A 277 6.90 -5.97 -18.55
N GLU A 278 7.86 -5.25 -19.14
CA GLU A 278 8.14 -3.86 -18.74
C GLU A 278 6.95 -2.97 -19.10
N MET A 279 6.44 -2.24 -18.09
CA MET A 279 5.35 -1.31 -18.27
C MET A 279 5.78 -0.11 -19.11
N GLY A 280 4.93 0.33 -20.03
CA GLY A 280 5.18 1.52 -20.85
C GLY A 280 5.43 2.79 -20.01
N PRO A 281 6.12 3.80 -20.55
CA PRO A 281 6.36 5.06 -19.83
C PRO A 281 5.06 5.76 -19.40
N ALA A 282 3.99 5.66 -20.19
CA ALA A 282 2.67 6.21 -19.87
C ALA A 282 2.03 5.53 -18.65
N VAL A 283 2.29 4.23 -18.43
CA VAL A 283 1.81 3.49 -17.26
C VAL A 283 2.68 3.79 -16.04
N THR A 284 4.01 3.85 -16.22
CA THR A 284 4.96 4.09 -15.12
C THR A 284 4.75 5.46 -14.47
N ILE A 285 4.42 6.50 -15.25
CA ILE A 285 4.17 7.84 -14.72
C ILE A 285 2.89 7.92 -13.87
N MET A 286 1.98 6.95 -13.97
CA MET A 286 0.76 6.94 -13.15
C MET A 286 1.05 6.72 -11.67
N LYS A 287 2.10 5.96 -11.31
CA LYS A 287 2.44 5.71 -9.90
C LYS A 287 2.63 7.03 -9.11
N PRO A 288 3.51 7.96 -9.52
CA PRO A 288 3.65 9.23 -8.82
C PRO A 288 2.43 10.16 -8.98
N ILE A 289 1.69 10.12 -10.09
CA ILE A 289 0.44 10.89 -10.23
C ILE A 289 -0.57 10.46 -9.16
N LEU A 290 -0.80 9.15 -9.02
CA LEU A 290 -1.71 8.58 -8.04
C LEU A 290 -1.26 8.89 -6.62
N ARG A 291 0.04 8.73 -6.31
CA ARG A 291 0.59 9.12 -5.00
C ARG A 291 0.38 10.61 -4.69
N PHE A 292 0.57 11.49 -5.66
CA PHE A 292 0.28 12.93 -5.48
C PHE A 292 -1.20 13.17 -5.16
N LEU A 293 -2.11 12.53 -5.90
CA LEU A 293 -3.55 12.67 -5.68
C LEU A 293 -3.99 12.09 -4.33
N GLN A 294 -3.40 10.97 -3.91
CA GLN A 294 -3.58 10.39 -2.58
C GLN A 294 -3.20 11.38 -1.48
N LEU A 295 -2.00 11.96 -1.57
CA LEU A 295 -1.46 12.91 -0.59
C LEU A 295 -2.28 14.21 -0.46
N LEU A 296 -2.97 14.63 -1.53
CA LEU A 296 -3.91 15.74 -1.47
C LEU A 296 -5.12 15.44 -0.57
N CYS A 297 -5.51 14.16 -0.46
CA CYS A 297 -6.69 13.72 0.26
C CYS A 297 -6.40 13.18 1.67
N GLU A 298 -5.13 12.93 2.01
CA GLU A 298 -4.71 12.50 3.36
C GLU A 298 -5.30 13.41 4.45
N ASN A 299 -5.58 12.82 5.62
CA ASN A 299 -6.23 13.46 6.77
C ASN A 299 -7.68 13.92 6.51
N HIS A 300 -8.41 13.19 5.65
CA HIS A 300 -9.84 13.40 5.38
C HIS A 300 -10.16 14.81 4.84
N ASN A 301 -9.38 15.27 3.85
CA ASN A 301 -9.57 16.60 3.28
C ASN A 301 -10.80 16.65 2.36
N GLN A 302 -11.99 16.80 2.96
CA GLN A 302 -13.30 16.79 2.28
C GLN A 302 -13.38 17.80 1.12
N ASN A 303 -12.71 18.95 1.24
CA ASN A 303 -12.71 19.97 0.18
C ASN A 303 -11.95 19.46 -1.05
N LEU A 304 -10.75 18.92 -0.87
CA LEU A 304 -9.95 18.37 -1.97
C LEU A 304 -10.58 17.09 -2.53
N GLN A 305 -11.08 16.19 -1.69
CA GLN A 305 -11.78 14.97 -2.11
C GLN A 305 -12.96 15.28 -3.05
N ASN A 306 -13.81 16.26 -2.68
CA ASN A 306 -14.92 16.68 -3.55
C ASN A 306 -14.44 17.43 -4.80
N PHE A 307 -13.37 18.22 -4.67
CA PHE A 307 -12.81 18.98 -5.77
C PHE A 307 -12.16 18.08 -6.84
N LEU A 308 -11.59 16.92 -6.47
CA LEU A 308 -11.10 15.93 -7.45
C LEU A 308 -12.26 15.28 -8.25
N ARG A 309 -13.47 15.24 -7.69
CA ARG A 309 -14.68 14.73 -8.36
C ARG A 309 -15.36 15.82 -9.21
N VAL A 310 -15.55 17.01 -8.64
CA VAL A 310 -16.30 18.13 -9.25
C VAL A 310 -15.58 19.45 -8.99
N GLN A 311 -15.06 20.07 -10.05
CA GLN A 311 -14.31 21.33 -9.95
C GLN A 311 -15.15 22.59 -10.11
N ASN A 312 -16.44 22.45 -10.48
CA ASN A 312 -17.36 23.55 -10.77
C ASN A 312 -16.88 24.49 -11.91
N ASN A 313 -16.09 23.95 -12.84
CA ASN A 313 -15.70 24.66 -14.07
C ASN A 313 -16.71 24.39 -15.19
N LYS A 314 -16.47 24.99 -16.37
CA LYS A 314 -17.25 24.68 -17.59
C LYS A 314 -17.20 23.20 -17.95
N THR A 315 -16.02 22.59 -17.79
CA THR A 315 -15.80 21.15 -17.95
C THR A 315 -15.26 20.61 -16.64
N ASN A 316 -15.90 19.55 -16.12
CA ASN A 316 -15.45 18.83 -14.93
C ASN A 316 -14.71 17.56 -15.37
N TYR A 317 -13.60 17.28 -14.70
CA TYR A 317 -12.79 16.08 -14.88
C TYR A 317 -12.89 15.25 -13.61
N ASN A 318 -13.64 14.15 -13.68
CA ASN A 318 -13.88 13.31 -12.52
C ASN A 318 -12.73 12.31 -12.35
N LEU A 319 -11.66 12.74 -11.68
CA LEU A 319 -10.46 11.91 -11.49
C LEU A 319 -10.71 10.68 -10.61
N VAL A 320 -11.76 10.68 -9.78
CA VAL A 320 -12.17 9.52 -8.99
C VAL A 320 -12.63 8.38 -9.92
N CYS A 321 -13.53 8.68 -10.86
CA CYS A 321 -14.00 7.71 -11.84
C CYS A 321 -12.88 7.24 -12.78
N GLU A 322 -12.04 8.16 -13.24
CA GLU A 322 -10.91 7.83 -14.13
C GLU A 322 -9.90 6.90 -13.43
N THR A 323 -9.67 7.10 -12.12
CA THR A 323 -8.81 6.23 -11.30
C THR A 323 -9.44 4.84 -11.14
N LEU A 324 -10.76 4.76 -10.91
CA LEU A 324 -11.48 3.49 -10.85
C LEU A 324 -11.44 2.75 -12.18
N GLN A 325 -11.60 3.46 -13.29
CA GLN A 325 -11.50 2.88 -14.63
C GLN A 325 -10.08 2.42 -14.94
N PHE A 326 -9.06 3.14 -14.47
CA PHE A 326 -7.67 2.71 -14.58
C PHE A 326 -7.44 1.37 -13.86
N LEU A 327 -7.95 1.21 -12.63
CA LEU A 327 -7.89 -0.07 -11.90
C LEU A 327 -8.60 -1.20 -12.66
N ASP A 328 -9.81 -0.93 -13.17
CA ASP A 328 -10.63 -1.89 -13.90
C ASP A 328 -9.92 -2.44 -15.16
N ILE A 329 -9.23 -1.56 -15.88
CA ILE A 329 -8.45 -1.89 -17.08
C ILE A 329 -7.20 -2.69 -16.72
N MET A 330 -6.46 -2.27 -15.68
CA MET A 330 -5.26 -2.97 -15.20
C MET A 330 -5.56 -4.41 -14.79
N CYS A 331 -6.74 -4.65 -14.21
CA CYS A 331 -7.16 -5.97 -13.74
C CYS A 331 -7.93 -6.80 -14.79
N GLY A 332 -8.15 -6.29 -16.01
CA GLY A 332 -8.73 -7.07 -17.11
C GLY A 332 -10.24 -7.33 -17.02
N SER A 333 -11.00 -6.45 -16.36
CA SER A 333 -12.46 -6.59 -16.25
C SER A 333 -13.17 -6.57 -17.62
N THR A 334 -12.74 -5.67 -18.50
CA THR A 334 -13.37 -5.43 -19.81
C THR A 334 -13.25 -6.61 -20.79
N THR A 335 -12.46 -7.62 -20.44
CA THR A 335 -12.29 -8.86 -21.23
C THR A 335 -13.01 -10.07 -20.62
N GLY A 336 -13.84 -9.87 -19.58
CA GLY A 336 -14.51 -10.95 -18.85
C GLY A 336 -13.57 -11.71 -17.89
N GLY A 337 -12.41 -11.13 -17.58
CA GLY A 337 -11.30 -11.75 -16.85
C GLY A 337 -11.40 -11.72 -15.32
N LEU A 338 -12.57 -11.48 -14.74
CA LEU A 338 -12.73 -11.42 -13.27
C LEU A 338 -12.22 -12.70 -12.57
N GLY A 339 -12.33 -13.87 -13.20
CA GLY A 339 -11.79 -15.15 -12.70
C GLY A 339 -10.35 -15.46 -13.15
N LEU A 340 -9.72 -14.57 -13.92
CA LEU A 340 -8.40 -14.74 -14.53
C LEU A 340 -7.42 -13.62 -14.12
N LEU A 341 -7.62 -13.04 -12.94
CA LEU A 341 -6.79 -11.92 -12.43
C LEU A 341 -5.29 -12.24 -12.48
N GLY A 342 -4.91 -13.49 -12.23
CA GLY A 342 -3.51 -13.92 -12.27
C GLY A 342 -2.84 -13.92 -13.66
N LEU A 343 -3.60 -13.68 -14.74
CA LEU A 343 -3.02 -13.41 -16.07
C LEU A 343 -2.66 -11.94 -16.26
N TYR A 344 -3.33 -11.04 -15.56
CA TYR A 344 -3.16 -9.59 -15.69
C TYR A 344 -2.27 -9.03 -14.60
N ILE A 345 -2.34 -9.57 -13.38
CA ILE A 345 -1.57 -9.13 -12.23
C ILE A 345 -0.27 -9.93 -12.14
N ASN A 346 0.86 -9.23 -12.10
CA ASN A 346 2.20 -9.81 -12.04
C ASN A 346 3.12 -8.95 -11.16
N GLU A 347 4.38 -9.35 -11.02
CA GLU A 347 5.35 -8.64 -10.16
C GLU A 347 5.65 -7.22 -10.63
N SER A 348 5.59 -6.94 -11.94
CA SER A 348 5.93 -5.63 -12.47
C SER A 348 4.82 -4.59 -12.21
N ASN A 349 3.55 -5.01 -12.14
CA ASN A 349 2.42 -4.09 -12.02
C ASN A 349 1.70 -4.07 -10.66
N VAL A 350 1.93 -5.06 -9.79
CA VAL A 350 1.21 -5.19 -8.51
C VAL A 350 1.34 -3.95 -7.62
N HIS A 351 2.52 -3.34 -7.54
CA HIS A 351 2.72 -2.12 -6.75
C HIS A 351 1.95 -0.91 -7.27
N LEU A 352 1.69 -0.84 -8.58
CA LEU A 352 0.87 0.23 -9.17
C LEU A 352 -0.62 0.00 -8.86
N ILE A 353 -1.07 -1.25 -8.85
CA ILE A 353 -2.43 -1.62 -8.43
C ILE A 353 -2.64 -1.28 -6.96
N ILE A 354 -1.68 -1.64 -6.09
CA ILE A 354 -1.71 -1.27 -4.66
C ILE A 354 -1.82 0.25 -4.49
N GLN A 355 -0.95 1.02 -5.16
CA GLN A 355 -1.00 2.48 -5.14
C GLN A 355 -2.37 3.04 -5.61
N THR A 356 -3.01 2.38 -6.57
CA THR A 356 -4.34 2.76 -7.05
C THR A 356 -5.42 2.52 -5.99
N LEU A 357 -5.37 1.38 -5.28
CA LEU A 357 -6.28 1.05 -4.18
C LEU A 357 -6.13 2.01 -3.00
N GLU A 358 -4.91 2.35 -2.62
CA GLU A 358 -4.61 3.34 -1.57
C GLU A 358 -5.15 4.72 -1.95
N THR A 359 -4.95 5.14 -3.19
CA THR A 359 -5.47 6.42 -3.70
C THR A 359 -7.00 6.47 -3.69
N LEU A 360 -7.66 5.40 -4.14
CA LEU A 360 -9.12 5.29 -4.08
C LEU A 360 -9.63 5.28 -2.64
N THR A 361 -8.87 4.70 -1.71
CA THR A 361 -9.21 4.70 -0.28
C THR A 361 -9.20 6.14 0.24
N GLU A 362 -8.13 6.90 0.02
CA GLU A 362 -8.05 8.31 0.46
C GLU A 362 -9.10 9.22 -0.20
N TYR A 363 -9.55 8.92 -1.42
CA TYR A 363 -10.64 9.67 -2.04
C TYR A 363 -11.96 9.53 -1.28
N CYS A 364 -12.22 8.40 -0.63
CA CYS A 364 -13.50 8.10 -0.01
C CYS A 364 -13.46 7.94 1.52
N GLN A 365 -12.26 7.89 2.12
CA GLN A 365 -12.05 7.74 3.56
C GLN A 365 -12.48 9.00 4.34
N GLY A 366 -13.16 8.79 5.46
CA GLY A 366 -13.90 9.84 6.18
C GLY A 366 -15.35 9.93 5.70
N PRO A 367 -16.18 10.84 6.25
CA PRO A 367 -17.55 11.00 5.78
C PRO A 367 -17.57 11.70 4.41
N CYS A 368 -17.29 10.95 3.33
CA CYS A 368 -17.31 11.43 1.95
C CYS A 368 -18.31 10.63 1.10
N GLN A 369 -19.59 10.75 1.46
CA GLN A 369 -20.68 9.97 0.87
C GLN A 369 -20.73 10.09 -0.65
N GLU A 370 -20.45 11.27 -1.21
CA GLU A 370 -20.54 11.48 -2.64
C GLU A 370 -19.46 10.72 -3.42
N ASN A 371 -18.21 10.64 -2.91
CA ASN A 371 -17.16 9.83 -3.55
C ASN A 371 -17.43 8.33 -3.37
N GLN A 372 -17.89 7.92 -2.19
CA GLN A 372 -18.26 6.53 -1.92
C GLN A 372 -19.37 6.05 -2.88
N THR A 373 -20.45 6.83 -3.06
CA THR A 373 -21.52 6.51 -4.02
C THR A 373 -20.99 6.51 -5.45
N CYS A 374 -20.18 7.51 -5.83
CA CYS A 374 -19.60 7.62 -7.16
C CYS A 374 -18.79 6.38 -7.55
N ILE A 375 -18.03 5.80 -6.63
CA ILE A 375 -17.24 4.58 -6.86
C ILE A 375 -18.14 3.34 -6.98
N VAL A 376 -19.12 3.18 -6.07
CA VAL A 376 -19.98 1.98 -6.03
C VAL A 376 -20.93 1.90 -7.22
N THR A 377 -21.47 3.04 -7.67
CA THR A 377 -22.48 3.09 -8.75
C THR A 377 -21.90 3.36 -10.13
N HIS A 378 -20.57 3.34 -10.28
CA HIS A 378 -19.94 3.66 -11.55
C HIS A 378 -20.27 2.62 -12.64
N GLU A 379 -20.44 3.09 -13.88
CA GLU A 379 -20.82 2.24 -15.03
C GLU A 379 -19.78 1.19 -15.42
N SER A 380 -18.51 1.40 -15.04
CA SER A 380 -17.44 0.42 -15.29
C SER A 380 -17.54 -0.83 -14.41
N ASN A 381 -18.46 -0.87 -13.44
CA ASN A 381 -18.53 -1.91 -12.43
C ASN A 381 -17.19 -2.14 -11.70
N GLY A 382 -16.39 -1.08 -11.49
CA GLY A 382 -15.07 -1.20 -10.86
C GLY A 382 -15.11 -1.82 -9.45
N ILE A 383 -16.27 -1.78 -8.79
CA ILE A 383 -16.52 -2.49 -7.52
C ILE A 383 -16.41 -4.02 -7.68
N ASP A 384 -16.79 -4.58 -8.83
CA ASP A 384 -16.68 -6.01 -9.12
C ASP A 384 -15.20 -6.45 -9.08
N ILE A 385 -14.29 -5.62 -9.59
CA ILE A 385 -12.84 -5.86 -9.55
C ILE A 385 -12.31 -5.85 -8.12
N ILE A 386 -12.71 -4.87 -7.30
CA ILE A 386 -12.30 -4.80 -5.89
C ILE A 386 -12.75 -6.05 -5.15
N THR A 387 -13.98 -6.52 -5.37
CA THR A 387 -14.47 -7.77 -4.78
C THR A 387 -13.76 -9.01 -5.31
N ALA A 388 -13.39 -9.04 -6.60
CA ALA A 388 -12.67 -10.15 -7.21
C ALA A 388 -11.23 -10.28 -6.66
N LEU A 389 -10.54 -9.17 -6.37
CA LEU A 389 -9.22 -9.17 -5.74
C LEU A 389 -9.22 -9.91 -4.38
N ILE A 390 -10.32 -9.79 -3.64
CA ILE A 390 -10.49 -10.48 -2.34
C ILE A 390 -10.84 -11.95 -2.53
N LEU A 391 -11.86 -12.23 -3.36
CA LEU A 391 -12.44 -13.58 -3.48
C LEU A 391 -11.55 -14.54 -4.25
N ASN A 392 -10.92 -14.08 -5.34
CA ASN A 392 -10.25 -14.97 -6.28
C ASN A 392 -8.81 -15.25 -5.86
N ASP A 393 -8.29 -16.39 -6.33
CA ASP A 393 -6.88 -16.72 -6.21
C ASP A 393 -6.10 -16.06 -7.36
N ILE A 394 -5.00 -15.39 -7.04
CA ILE A 394 -4.15 -14.70 -8.03
C ILE A 394 -2.98 -15.63 -8.37
N SER A 395 -3.26 -16.74 -9.06
CA SER A 395 -2.24 -17.70 -9.52
C SER A 395 -1.62 -17.26 -10.86
N PRO A 396 -0.28 -17.32 -11.03
CA PRO A 396 0.69 -18.03 -10.19
C PRO A 396 1.30 -17.19 -9.06
N LEU A 397 1.00 -15.89 -8.95
CA LEU A 397 1.61 -14.98 -7.96
C LEU A 397 1.45 -15.48 -6.51
N SER A 398 0.31 -16.12 -6.20
CA SER A 398 0.03 -16.75 -4.92
C SER A 398 1.00 -17.89 -4.54
N ARG A 399 1.77 -18.43 -5.48
CA ARG A 399 2.73 -19.51 -5.21
C ARG A 399 4.14 -18.99 -4.89
N TYR A 400 4.54 -17.88 -5.50
CA TYR A 400 5.93 -17.40 -5.43
C TYR A 400 6.10 -16.10 -4.65
N ARG A 401 5.05 -15.26 -4.57
CA ARG A 401 5.09 -13.92 -3.94
C ARG A 401 3.78 -13.64 -3.19
N MET A 402 3.45 -14.50 -2.22
CA MET A 402 2.22 -14.39 -1.44
C MET A 402 2.10 -13.06 -0.69
N GLU A 403 3.21 -12.48 -0.24
CA GLU A 403 3.25 -11.19 0.43
C GLU A 403 2.60 -10.06 -0.39
N MET A 404 2.82 -10.05 -1.71
CA MET A 404 2.22 -9.05 -2.60
C MET A 404 0.72 -9.29 -2.80
N VAL A 405 0.29 -10.56 -2.82
CA VAL A 405 -1.13 -10.93 -2.86
C VAL A 405 -1.84 -10.54 -1.56
N LEU A 406 -1.19 -10.73 -0.41
CA LEU A 406 -1.72 -10.30 0.88
C LEU A 406 -1.87 -8.78 0.94
N GLN A 407 -0.86 -8.01 0.49
CA GLN A 407 -0.96 -6.54 0.39
C GLN A 407 -2.10 -6.09 -0.53
N LEU A 408 -2.33 -6.75 -1.66
CA LEU A 408 -3.47 -6.47 -2.54
C LEU A 408 -4.82 -6.70 -1.82
N LYS A 409 -4.97 -7.85 -1.16
CA LYS A 409 -6.20 -8.20 -0.45
C LYS A 409 -6.45 -7.28 0.73
N ASP A 410 -5.40 -6.90 1.45
CA ASP A 410 -5.47 -5.94 2.55
C ASP A 410 -5.98 -4.58 2.06
N ASN A 411 -5.33 -4.00 1.06
CA ASN A 411 -5.72 -2.69 0.50
C ASN A 411 -7.12 -2.73 -0.15
N ALA A 412 -7.50 -3.83 -0.80
CA ALA A 412 -8.86 -4.00 -1.31
C ALA A 412 -9.89 -4.06 -0.17
N SER A 413 -9.58 -4.73 0.95
CA SER A 413 -10.46 -4.78 2.11
C SER A 413 -10.61 -3.42 2.79
N LYS A 414 -9.52 -2.65 2.92
CA LYS A 414 -9.51 -1.27 3.44
C LYS A 414 -10.36 -0.34 2.58
N LEU A 415 -10.26 -0.44 1.24
CA LEU A 415 -11.10 0.31 0.32
C LEU A 415 -12.59 -0.02 0.51
N LEU A 416 -12.95 -1.31 0.63
CA LEU A 416 -14.35 -1.68 0.85
C LEU A 416 -14.89 -1.20 2.20
N LEU A 417 -14.06 -1.19 3.26
CA LEU A 417 -14.41 -0.61 4.55
C LEU A 417 -14.63 0.91 4.44
N ALA A 418 -13.74 1.63 3.74
CA ALA A 418 -13.88 3.07 3.50
C ALA A 418 -15.15 3.41 2.69
N LEU A 419 -15.56 2.57 1.74
CA LEU A 419 -16.82 2.73 0.99
C LEU A 419 -18.09 2.56 1.83
N MET A 420 -17.96 1.93 3.00
CA MET A 420 -19.02 1.64 3.96
C MET A 420 -18.99 2.58 5.19
N GLU A 421 -17.96 3.43 5.30
CA GLU A 421 -17.74 4.28 6.47
C GLU A 421 -18.81 5.37 6.58
N SER A 422 -19.30 5.61 7.81
CA SER A 422 -20.29 6.64 8.14
C SER A 422 -21.57 6.63 7.29
N ARG A 423 -22.02 5.43 6.89
CA ARG A 423 -23.26 5.24 6.12
C ARG A 423 -24.41 4.67 6.93
N HIS A 424 -25.61 5.15 6.60
CA HIS A 424 -26.87 4.65 7.14
C HIS A 424 -27.79 4.09 6.07
N ASP A 425 -27.46 4.29 4.79
CA ASP A 425 -28.20 3.77 3.65
C ASP A 425 -27.79 2.33 3.32
N ASN A 426 -28.76 1.55 2.82
CA ASN A 426 -28.53 0.15 2.50
C ASN A 426 -28.00 -0.05 1.06
N GLU A 427 -28.08 0.96 0.19
CA GLU A 427 -27.83 0.81 -1.25
C GLU A 427 -26.40 0.34 -1.56
N ASN A 428 -25.40 1.03 -0.97
CA ASN A 428 -24.00 0.65 -1.15
C ASN A 428 -23.72 -0.74 -0.57
N ALA A 429 -24.22 -1.02 0.65
CA ALA A 429 -24.04 -2.30 1.31
C ALA A 429 -24.63 -3.46 0.50
N GLU A 430 -25.83 -3.29 -0.06
CA GLU A 430 -26.48 -4.30 -0.90
C GLU A 430 -25.71 -4.54 -2.20
N ARG A 431 -25.24 -3.47 -2.88
CA ARG A 431 -24.47 -3.60 -4.13
C ARG A 431 -23.13 -4.30 -3.91
N ILE A 432 -22.41 -3.95 -2.84
CA ILE A 432 -21.14 -4.58 -2.47
C ILE A 432 -21.38 -6.06 -2.12
N LEU A 433 -22.38 -6.34 -1.30
CA LEU A 433 -22.66 -7.71 -0.86
C LEU A 433 -23.12 -8.62 -2.01
N PHE A 434 -23.86 -8.07 -2.97
CA PHE A 434 -24.27 -8.79 -4.17
C PHE A 434 -23.06 -9.35 -4.93
N ASN A 435 -21.99 -8.57 -5.06
CA ASN A 435 -20.76 -8.98 -5.73
C ASN A 435 -19.86 -9.90 -4.89
N LEU A 436 -19.79 -9.65 -3.57
CA LEU A 436 -18.93 -10.43 -2.67
C LEU A 436 -19.37 -11.88 -2.47
N ARG A 437 -20.63 -12.22 -2.80
CA ARG A 437 -21.20 -13.57 -2.63
C ARG A 437 -20.99 -14.10 -1.19
N PRO A 438 -21.97 -13.92 -0.27
CA PRO A 438 -21.79 -14.12 1.17
C PRO A 438 -21.12 -15.43 1.62
N ARG A 439 -21.35 -16.53 0.89
CA ARG A 439 -20.72 -17.83 1.20
C ARG A 439 -19.23 -17.82 0.89
N GLU A 440 -18.84 -17.30 -0.27
CA GLU A 440 -17.44 -17.27 -0.68
C GLU A 440 -16.63 -16.33 0.21
N LEU A 441 -17.22 -15.21 0.63
CA LEU A 441 -16.62 -14.30 1.62
C LEU A 441 -16.24 -15.03 2.91
N VAL A 442 -17.13 -15.85 3.45
CA VAL A 442 -16.86 -16.64 4.67
C VAL A 442 -15.79 -17.70 4.44
N GLU A 443 -15.77 -18.34 3.28
CA GLU A 443 -14.71 -19.29 2.93
C GLU A 443 -13.34 -18.60 2.81
N VAL A 444 -13.26 -17.38 2.27
CA VAL A 444 -12.01 -16.60 2.23
C VAL A 444 -11.52 -16.25 3.64
N ILE A 445 -12.41 -15.84 4.55
CA ILE A 445 -12.06 -15.56 5.96
C ILE A 445 -11.45 -16.79 6.63
N LYS A 446 -12.07 -17.96 6.47
CA LYS A 446 -11.58 -19.22 7.02
C LYS A 446 -10.25 -19.63 6.38
N LYS A 447 -10.14 -19.52 5.06
CA LYS A 447 -8.90 -19.84 4.33
C LYS A 447 -7.74 -18.97 4.81
N ALA A 448 -7.97 -17.67 5.00
CA ALA A 448 -6.93 -16.74 5.48
C ALA A 448 -6.42 -17.09 6.89
N TYR A 449 -7.28 -17.64 7.75
CA TYR A 449 -6.88 -18.14 9.08
C TYR A 449 -6.06 -19.43 9.02
N LEU A 450 -6.46 -20.36 8.16
CA LEU A 450 -5.83 -21.67 7.99
C LEU A 450 -4.52 -21.62 7.19
N GLN A 451 -4.25 -20.50 6.53
CA GLN A 451 -3.03 -20.31 5.76
C GLN A 451 -1.85 -20.13 6.73
N ASP A 452 -0.86 -21.03 6.64
CA ASP A 452 0.28 -21.10 7.55
C ASP A 452 1.00 -19.76 7.71
N SER A 453 1.22 -19.37 8.97
CA SER A 453 1.87 -18.10 9.35
C SER A 453 3.38 -18.26 9.53
N GLU A 454 4.07 -19.05 8.70
CA GLU A 454 5.51 -19.31 8.86
C GLU A 454 6.42 -18.13 8.47
N CYS A 455 5.87 -16.97 8.10
CA CYS A 455 6.64 -15.77 7.80
C CYS A 455 6.51 -14.73 8.93
N GLU A 456 7.44 -14.74 9.88
CA GLU A 456 7.52 -13.73 10.95
C GLU A 456 8.03 -12.34 10.47
N GLU A 457 8.49 -12.21 9.22
CA GLU A 457 9.10 -10.97 8.67
C GLU A 457 8.29 -10.30 7.55
N VAL A 458 6.96 -10.49 7.48
CA VAL A 458 6.13 -9.81 6.46
C VAL A 458 5.26 -8.73 7.12
N GLU A 459 5.24 -7.54 6.50
CA GLU A 459 4.52 -6.35 6.96
C GLU A 459 3.01 -6.57 7.14
N VAL A 460 2.42 -7.50 6.36
CA VAL A 460 0.99 -7.84 6.40
C VAL A 460 0.83 -9.36 6.53
N SER A 461 0.17 -9.79 7.60
CA SER A 461 -0.08 -11.22 7.86
C SER A 461 -1.40 -11.71 7.26
N SER A 462 -1.47 -12.99 6.89
CA SER A 462 -2.72 -13.60 6.38
C SER A 462 -3.89 -13.48 7.38
N ARG A 463 -3.59 -13.57 8.68
CA ARG A 463 -4.60 -13.40 9.74
C ARG A 463 -5.13 -11.99 9.84
N GLU A 464 -4.28 -10.98 9.66
CA GLU A 464 -4.70 -9.58 9.63
C GLU A 464 -5.62 -9.29 8.44
N VAL A 465 -5.26 -9.78 7.25
CA VAL A 465 -6.13 -9.71 6.06
C VAL A 465 -7.46 -10.41 6.32
N GLY A 466 -7.43 -11.62 6.91
CA GLY A 466 -8.64 -12.36 7.29
C GLY A 466 -9.53 -11.58 8.27
N HIS A 467 -8.93 -10.88 9.24
CA HIS A 467 -9.65 -10.05 10.23
C HIS A 467 -10.28 -8.82 9.57
N ASN A 468 -9.57 -8.13 8.67
CA ASN A 468 -10.12 -6.99 7.91
C ASN A 468 -11.34 -7.41 7.07
N ILE A 469 -11.26 -8.57 6.40
CA ILE A 469 -12.38 -9.14 5.65
C ILE A 469 -13.53 -9.55 6.59
N TYR A 470 -13.23 -10.07 7.78
CA TYR A 470 -14.24 -10.40 8.79
C TYR A 470 -14.97 -9.15 9.30
N ILE A 471 -14.26 -8.06 9.57
CA ILE A 471 -14.85 -6.77 9.97
C ILE A 471 -15.78 -6.24 8.88
N LEU A 472 -15.35 -6.30 7.62
CA LEU A 472 -16.18 -5.95 6.47
C LEU A 472 -17.46 -6.80 6.42
N ALA A 473 -17.34 -8.11 6.60
CA ALA A 473 -18.48 -9.02 6.64
C ALA A 473 -19.44 -8.67 7.79
N GLN A 474 -18.91 -8.31 8.96
CA GLN A 474 -19.71 -7.90 10.12
C GLN A 474 -20.49 -6.59 9.85
N GLN A 475 -19.86 -5.62 9.17
CA GLN A 475 -20.54 -4.38 8.75
C GLN A 475 -21.67 -4.67 7.74
N LEU A 476 -21.40 -5.48 6.71
CA LEU A 476 -22.39 -5.88 5.71
C LEU A 476 -23.54 -6.72 6.32
N ALA A 477 -23.25 -7.53 7.34
CA ALA A 477 -24.25 -8.38 8.00
C ALA A 477 -25.37 -7.58 8.70
N ARG A 478 -25.13 -6.30 9.01
CA ARG A 478 -26.18 -5.39 9.54
C ARG A 478 -27.34 -5.22 8.57
N HIS A 479 -27.07 -5.32 7.28
CA HIS A 479 -28.04 -5.13 6.21
C HIS A 479 -28.52 -6.47 5.62
N ASN A 480 -27.92 -7.61 6.01
CA ASN A 480 -28.24 -8.92 5.45
C ASN A 480 -28.30 -10.04 6.50
N LYS A 481 -29.51 -10.49 6.81
CA LYS A 481 -29.77 -11.56 7.78
C LYS A 481 -29.16 -12.91 7.39
N PHE A 482 -28.98 -13.17 6.09
CA PHE A 482 -28.37 -14.42 5.62
C PHE A 482 -26.89 -14.46 5.97
N LEU A 483 -26.13 -13.40 5.67
CA LEU A 483 -24.73 -13.27 6.07
C LEU A 483 -24.58 -13.30 7.61
N GLN A 484 -25.45 -12.61 8.33
CA GLN A 484 -25.45 -12.62 9.81
C GLN A 484 -25.57 -14.05 10.38
N ASN A 485 -26.31 -14.95 9.72
CA ASN A 485 -26.41 -16.33 10.16
C ASN A 485 -25.19 -17.18 9.77
N LEU A 486 -24.49 -16.83 8.69
CA LEU A 486 -23.26 -17.51 8.27
C LEU A 486 -22.06 -17.16 9.16
N LEU A 487 -22.03 -15.95 9.72
CA LEU A 487 -20.94 -15.49 10.61
C LEU A 487 -21.05 -16.05 12.04
N LYS A 488 -22.21 -16.58 12.44
CA LYS A 488 -22.37 -17.19 13.77
C LYS A 488 -21.49 -18.43 13.88
N PRO A 489 -20.61 -18.53 14.90
CA PRO A 489 -19.86 -19.74 15.16
C PRO A 489 -20.81 -20.93 15.28
N GLN A 490 -20.48 -22.05 14.64
CA GLN A 490 -21.24 -23.27 14.81
C GLN A 490 -20.98 -23.77 16.23
N LYS A 491 -21.89 -23.44 17.16
CA LYS A 491 -21.89 -24.07 18.49
C LYS A 491 -21.94 -25.58 18.27
N LYS A 492 -20.83 -26.27 18.50
CA LYS A 492 -20.83 -27.72 18.72
C LYS A 492 -21.67 -27.94 19.98
N SER A 493 -22.97 -28.16 19.82
CA SER A 493 -23.80 -28.63 20.92
C SER A 493 -23.34 -30.06 21.24
N PRO A 494 -23.00 -30.38 22.50
CA PRO A 494 -22.68 -31.75 22.90
C PRO A 494 -23.92 -32.68 22.93
N GLU A 495 -25.10 -32.24 22.47
CA GLU A 495 -26.36 -32.98 22.64
C GLU A 495 -26.94 -33.59 21.34
N GLY A 496 -26.20 -33.59 20.23
CA GLY A 496 -26.69 -34.08 18.94
C GLY A 496 -26.26 -35.48 18.50
N GLU A 497 -25.15 -36.02 19.03
CA GLU A 497 -24.51 -37.24 18.51
C GLU A 497 -24.57 -38.47 19.43
N GLU A 498 -25.28 -38.42 20.56
CA GLU A 498 -25.44 -39.60 21.43
C GLU A 498 -26.60 -40.53 21.04
N GLY A 499 -27.44 -40.15 20.07
CA GLY A 499 -28.66 -40.89 19.74
C GLY A 499 -28.51 -42.11 18.81
N ILE A 500 -27.40 -42.23 18.06
CA ILE A 500 -27.30 -43.26 17.00
C ILE A 500 -25.98 -44.03 17.03
N SER A 501 -24.89 -43.44 17.54
CA SER A 501 -23.56 -44.08 17.63
C SER A 501 -23.42 -45.06 18.80
N SER A 502 -24.27 -44.97 19.82
CA SER A 502 -24.18 -45.77 21.04
C SER A 502 -24.62 -47.24 20.89
N MET A 503 -25.30 -47.60 19.78
CA MET A 503 -25.76 -48.98 19.56
C MET A 503 -24.80 -49.87 18.75
N LEU A 504 -23.79 -49.31 18.08
CA LEU A 504 -22.87 -50.09 17.24
C LEU A 504 -21.54 -50.46 17.91
N ASN A 505 -21.27 -50.00 19.12
CA ASN A 505 -19.96 -50.16 19.78
C ASN A 505 -19.89 -51.17 20.94
N LEU A 506 -20.90 -52.03 21.11
CA LEU A 506 -20.92 -53.00 22.22
C LEU A 506 -20.06 -54.27 21.98
N ASN A 507 -19.57 -54.52 20.76
CA ASN A 507 -18.95 -55.81 20.42
C ASN A 507 -17.42 -55.84 20.28
N ASN A 508 -16.66 -54.82 20.72
CA ASN A 508 -15.19 -54.88 20.57
C ASN A 508 -14.36 -54.38 21.77
N ARG A 509 -14.91 -54.45 22.99
CA ARG A 509 -14.24 -53.94 24.20
C ARG A 509 -12.98 -54.67 24.71
N PRO A 510 -12.63 -55.94 24.38
CA PRO A 510 -11.44 -56.53 24.99
C PRO A 510 -10.10 -56.15 24.30
N LEU A 511 -10.10 -55.66 23.06
CA LEU A 511 -8.84 -55.48 22.31
C LEU A 511 -8.25 -54.05 22.37
N SER A 512 -9.08 -53.03 22.60
CA SER A 512 -8.63 -51.62 22.59
C SER A 512 -7.93 -51.17 23.88
N GLN A 513 -8.04 -51.94 24.96
CA GLN A 513 -7.48 -51.57 26.26
C GLN A 513 -5.99 -51.94 26.43
N MET A 514 -5.40 -52.68 25.47
CA MET A 514 -3.99 -53.07 25.50
C MET A 514 -3.06 -52.22 24.63
N LEU A 515 -3.59 -51.23 23.88
CA LEU A 515 -2.83 -50.40 22.93
C LEU A 515 -2.81 -48.90 23.30
N LYS A 516 -2.85 -48.54 24.59
CA LYS A 516 -2.58 -47.17 25.03
C LYS A 516 -1.14 -47.01 25.49
N SER A 517 -0.24 -46.82 24.52
CA SER A 517 1.04 -46.15 24.72
C SER A 517 1.08 -44.93 23.81
N SER A 518 1.14 -43.75 24.44
CA SER A 518 1.50 -42.43 23.86
C SER A 518 0.83 -42.06 22.54
N ALA A 519 -0.30 -41.37 22.62
CA ALA A 519 -0.76 -40.48 21.54
C ALA A 519 -0.69 -39.02 22.04
N PRO A 520 -0.29 -38.05 21.20
CA PRO A 520 -0.17 -36.64 21.59
C PRO A 520 -1.55 -36.05 21.90
N VAL A 521 -1.55 -35.01 22.72
CA VAL A 521 -2.72 -34.20 23.06
C VAL A 521 -3.36 -33.68 21.75
N ASP A 522 -4.61 -34.04 21.50
CA ASP A 522 -5.40 -33.47 20.39
C ASP A 522 -5.47 -31.95 20.57
N VAL A 523 -4.81 -31.20 19.68
CA VAL A 523 -4.96 -29.75 19.57
C VAL A 523 -6.40 -29.52 19.09
N VAL A 524 -7.24 -28.92 19.94
CA VAL A 524 -8.58 -28.50 19.53
C VAL A 524 -8.40 -27.38 18.50
N GLU A 525 -8.59 -27.67 17.22
CA GLU A 525 -8.66 -26.64 16.19
C GLU A 525 -9.79 -25.65 16.57
N GLN A 526 -9.40 -24.44 16.95
CA GLN A 526 -10.31 -23.33 17.22
C GLN A 526 -11.02 -22.94 15.92
N ASP A 527 -12.34 -22.73 15.97
CA ASP A 527 -13.11 -22.26 14.81
C ASP A 527 -12.60 -20.88 14.38
N PRO A 528 -12.19 -20.67 13.10
CA PRO A 528 -11.68 -19.38 12.64
C PRO A 528 -12.63 -18.22 12.92
N LEU A 529 -13.94 -18.44 12.81
CA LEU A 529 -14.94 -17.40 13.08
C LEU A 529 -15.02 -17.03 14.55
N GLU A 530 -14.82 -17.98 15.46
CA GLU A 530 -14.77 -17.71 16.90
C GLU A 530 -13.51 -16.94 17.29
N TYR A 531 -12.37 -17.25 16.65
CA TYR A 531 -11.13 -16.50 16.84
C TYR A 531 -11.30 -15.00 16.47
N TYR A 532 -11.85 -14.71 15.28
CA TYR A 532 -12.05 -13.32 14.86
C TYR A 532 -13.12 -12.61 15.69
N ASP A 533 -14.19 -13.29 16.11
CA ASP A 533 -15.23 -12.72 16.97
C ASP A 533 -14.66 -12.27 18.33
N GLN A 534 -13.82 -13.10 18.97
CA GLN A 534 -13.18 -12.78 20.25
C GLN A 534 -12.25 -11.56 20.18
N LEU A 535 -11.63 -11.32 19.03
CA LEU A 535 -10.71 -10.21 18.80
C LEU A 535 -11.37 -9.00 18.16
N THR A 536 -12.69 -9.00 17.97
CA THR A 536 -13.42 -7.88 17.37
C THR A 536 -14.20 -7.13 18.43
N SER A 537 -14.14 -5.80 18.40
CA SER A 537 -14.94 -4.93 19.28
C SER A 537 -15.74 -3.91 18.47
N GLN A 538 -16.82 -3.41 19.09
CA GLN A 538 -17.72 -2.44 18.50
C GLN A 538 -17.90 -1.26 19.46
N ILE A 539 -17.91 -0.04 18.93
CA ILE A 539 -18.15 1.19 19.70
C ILE A 539 -19.09 2.10 18.94
N GLU A 540 -19.93 2.84 19.67
CA GLU A 540 -20.78 3.89 19.12
C GLU A 540 -20.16 5.25 19.45
N ILE A 541 -19.99 6.10 18.43
CA ILE A 541 -19.37 7.42 18.53
C ILE A 541 -20.36 8.47 18.02
N VAL A 542 -20.42 9.61 18.70
CA VAL A 542 -21.18 10.78 18.23
C VAL A 542 -20.21 11.74 17.54
N ARG A 543 -20.44 12.04 16.27
CA ARG A 543 -19.64 12.98 15.46
C ARG A 543 -20.04 14.43 15.75
N GLU A 544 -19.28 15.40 15.24
CA GLU A 544 -19.52 16.85 15.47
C GLU A 544 -20.89 17.32 14.99
N ASP A 545 -21.42 16.70 13.94
CA ASP A 545 -22.76 16.94 13.38
C ASP A 545 -23.90 16.30 14.20
N ARG A 546 -23.56 15.68 15.35
CA ARG A 546 -24.46 14.94 16.24
C ARG A 546 -25.05 13.68 15.63
N SER A 547 -24.49 13.18 14.53
CA SER A 547 -24.79 11.84 14.03
C SER A 547 -24.13 10.78 14.92
N MET A 548 -24.79 9.64 15.08
CA MET A 548 -24.25 8.48 15.78
C MET A 548 -23.76 7.47 14.75
N GLU A 549 -22.54 7.01 14.93
CA GLU A 549 -21.90 6.03 14.07
C GLU A 549 -21.45 4.84 14.90
N GLN A 550 -21.53 3.64 14.31
CA GLN A 550 -20.97 2.43 14.90
C GLN A 550 -19.68 2.06 14.18
N ILE A 551 -18.59 1.92 14.92
CA ILE A 551 -17.28 1.52 14.41
C ILE A 551 -16.96 0.11 14.92
N VAL A 552 -16.45 -0.73 14.04
CA VAL A 552 -16.00 -2.09 14.33
C VAL A 552 -14.50 -2.14 14.09
N PHE A 553 -13.74 -2.64 15.06
CA PHE A 553 -12.27 -2.60 15.01
C PHE A 553 -11.65 -3.84 15.69
N PRO A 554 -10.41 -4.23 15.31
CA PRO A 554 -9.69 -5.29 15.98
C PRO A 554 -9.17 -4.83 17.34
N VAL A 555 -9.31 -5.66 18.37
CA VAL A 555 -8.78 -5.38 19.71
C VAL A 555 -7.25 -5.50 19.67
N HIS A 556 -6.56 -4.43 20.06
CA HIS A 556 -5.09 -4.44 20.08
C HIS A 556 -4.57 -5.53 21.06
N PRO A 557 -3.55 -6.33 20.68
CA PRO A 557 -3.07 -7.45 21.51
C PRO A 557 -2.63 -7.05 22.92
N ILE A 558 -2.20 -5.79 23.13
CA ILE A 558 -1.84 -5.28 24.47
C ILE A 558 -3.01 -5.37 25.46
N CYS A 559 -4.25 -5.27 24.98
CA CYS A 559 -5.44 -5.26 25.82
C CYS A 559 -5.72 -6.63 26.47
N GLU A 560 -5.14 -7.73 25.95
CA GLU A 560 -5.24 -9.07 26.54
C GLU A 560 -4.57 -9.14 27.92
N PHE A 561 -3.59 -8.27 28.18
CA PHE A 561 -2.85 -8.26 29.44
C PHE A 561 -3.57 -7.52 30.58
N LEU A 562 -4.78 -7.01 30.35
CA LEU A 562 -5.59 -6.39 31.40
C LEU A 562 -6.20 -7.45 32.32
N THR A 563 -5.94 -7.33 33.62
CA THR A 563 -6.43 -8.30 34.61
C THR A 563 -7.92 -8.13 34.92
N GLU A 564 -8.61 -9.24 35.24
CA GLU A 564 -10.01 -9.21 35.68
C GLU A 564 -10.20 -8.44 36.99
N GLU A 565 -9.20 -8.45 37.88
CA GLU A 565 -9.20 -7.65 39.10
C GLU A 565 -9.24 -6.14 38.79
N SER A 566 -8.43 -5.69 37.84
CA SER A 566 -8.42 -4.29 37.41
C SER A 566 -9.72 -3.90 36.71
N LYS A 567 -10.32 -4.78 35.89
CA LYS A 567 -11.66 -4.55 35.32
C LYS A 567 -12.72 -4.38 36.42
N PHE A 568 -12.72 -5.28 37.41
CA PHE A 568 -13.65 -5.21 38.54
C PHE A 568 -13.45 -3.96 39.40
N ARG A 569 -12.19 -3.56 39.62
CA ARG A 569 -11.83 -2.33 40.33
C ARG A 569 -12.42 -1.11 39.61
N VAL A 570 -12.07 -0.91 38.34
CA VAL A 570 -12.55 0.23 37.53
C VAL A 570 -14.07 0.28 37.50
N PHE A 571 -14.74 -0.87 37.31
CA PHE A 571 -16.20 -0.93 37.27
C PHE A 571 -16.86 -0.40 38.56
N ASN A 572 -16.31 -0.73 39.73
CA ASN A 572 -16.89 -0.37 41.02
C ASN A 572 -16.41 0.98 41.57
N THR A 573 -15.19 1.40 41.24
CA THR A 573 -14.60 2.64 41.79
C THR A 573 -14.80 3.86 40.89
N THR A 574 -15.36 3.70 39.69
CA THR A 574 -15.59 4.85 38.80
C THR A 574 -16.76 5.72 39.30
N GLU A 575 -16.41 6.91 39.79
CA GLU A 575 -17.32 7.95 40.29
C GLU A 575 -18.07 8.68 39.16
N GLN A 576 -19.21 9.29 39.52
CA GLN A 576 -19.98 10.15 38.63
C GLN A 576 -19.51 11.60 38.77
N ASP A 577 -19.43 12.32 37.66
CA ASP A 577 -19.18 13.75 37.63
C ASP A 577 -20.44 14.57 37.99
N GLU A 578 -20.31 15.90 37.97
CA GLU A 578 -21.40 16.84 38.27
C GLU A 578 -22.60 16.71 37.31
N GLN A 579 -22.40 16.11 36.14
CA GLN A 579 -23.44 15.86 35.14
C GLN A 579 -24.04 14.45 35.25
N GLY A 580 -23.59 13.65 36.22
CA GLY A 580 -24.03 12.26 36.42
C GLY A 580 -23.37 11.26 35.48
N SER A 581 -22.33 11.66 34.74
CA SER A 581 -21.58 10.81 33.81
C SER A 581 -20.37 10.17 34.49
N LYS A 582 -20.08 8.92 34.16
CA LYS A 582 -18.88 8.19 34.63
C LYS A 582 -17.69 8.32 33.67
N VAL A 583 -17.87 9.01 32.56
CA VAL A 583 -16.92 9.01 31.43
C VAL A 583 -15.63 9.75 31.78
N THR A 584 -15.73 10.90 32.44
CA THR A 584 -14.59 11.76 32.78
C THR A 584 -13.57 11.02 33.64
N HIS A 585 -14.02 10.46 34.77
CA HIS A 585 -13.15 9.72 35.68
C HIS A 585 -12.65 8.39 35.07
N PHE A 586 -13.40 7.76 34.16
CA PHE A 586 -12.91 6.61 33.41
C PHE A 586 -11.71 6.97 32.51
N PHE A 587 -11.79 8.09 31.78
CA PHE A 587 -10.70 8.53 30.90
C PHE A 587 -9.42 8.89 31.67
N GLU A 588 -9.54 9.46 32.88
CA GLU A 588 -8.40 9.77 33.74
C GLU A 588 -7.58 8.52 34.13
N GLN A 589 -8.22 7.35 34.20
CA GLN A 589 -7.58 6.09 34.57
C GLN A 589 -6.92 5.37 33.37
N THR A 590 -7.22 5.76 32.13
CA THR A 590 -6.80 5.02 30.92
C THR A 590 -5.28 4.90 30.77
N SER A 591 -4.54 5.97 31.08
CA SER A 591 -3.07 5.98 31.02
C SER A 591 -2.43 5.01 32.03
N PHE A 592 -3.02 4.90 33.23
CA PHE A 592 -2.60 3.93 34.23
C PHE A 592 -2.91 2.50 33.78
N LEU A 593 -4.11 2.25 33.23
CA LEU A 593 -4.50 0.94 32.72
C LEU A 593 -3.59 0.48 31.57
N HIS A 594 -3.23 1.39 30.67
CA HIS A 594 -2.28 1.10 29.61
C HIS A 594 -0.90 0.73 30.18
N GLY A 595 -0.39 1.49 31.14
CA GLY A 595 0.87 1.17 31.83
C GLY A 595 0.83 -0.17 32.57
N GLU A 596 -0.32 -0.55 33.15
CA GLU A 596 -0.52 -1.87 33.75
C GLU A 596 -0.42 -2.98 32.70
N MET A 597 -1.08 -2.82 31.54
CA MET A 597 -1.02 -3.80 30.45
C MET A 597 0.41 -4.00 29.92
N GLU A 598 1.16 -2.91 29.69
CA GLU A 598 2.57 -2.96 29.29
C GLU A 598 3.44 -3.66 30.34
N TRP A 599 3.21 -3.36 31.61
CA TRP A 599 3.92 -4.00 32.70
C TRP A 599 3.62 -5.50 32.79
N GLN A 600 2.36 -5.90 32.67
CA GLN A 600 1.94 -7.30 32.65
C GLN A 600 2.54 -8.07 31.48
N LYS A 601 2.59 -7.46 30.29
CA LYS A 601 3.27 -8.03 29.12
C LYS A 601 4.76 -8.27 29.43
N LYS A 602 5.44 -7.28 30.01
CA LYS A 602 6.86 -7.39 30.39
C LYS A 602 7.07 -8.46 31.46
N LEU A 603 6.19 -8.55 32.46
CA LEU A 603 6.31 -9.52 33.54
C LEU A 603 6.17 -10.97 33.01
N ARG A 604 5.21 -11.22 32.11
CA ARG A 604 5.02 -12.54 31.49
C ARG A 604 6.16 -12.94 30.54
N SER A 605 6.94 -11.98 30.06
CA SER A 605 8.14 -12.24 29.25
C SER A 605 9.37 -12.67 30.08
N MET A 606 9.29 -12.55 31.41
CA MET A 606 10.35 -12.93 32.36
C MET A 606 9.87 -14.15 33.18
N PRO A 607 10.07 -15.39 32.67
CA PRO A 607 9.58 -16.62 33.31
C PRO A 607 10.27 -16.96 34.64
#